data_AF-A0A2G5WKS9-F1
#
_entry.id   AF-A0A2G5WKS9-F1
#
_cell.length_a   1.000
_cell.length_b   1.000
_cell.length_c   1.000
_cell.angle_alpha   90.00
_cell.angle_beta   90.00
_cell.angle_gamma   90.00
#
_symmetry.space_group_name_H-M   'P 1'
#
loop_
_entity.id
_entity.type
_entity.pdbx_description
1 polymer ?
#
loop_
_entity_poly.entity_id
_entity_poly.type
_entity_poly.pdbx_seq_one_letter_code
_entity_poly.pdbx_strand_id
1 'polypeptide(L)'
;MNTMIIEDTIRERATELEKEIRLSKEYIQLKEAYQHINEDEMTKKLFDNFRKLQESLQKKQMANERPTEEEITKLQNLAKRIQENERISKLLEAEQRLGFVIDEINKIFMKPMGELYGDMK
;
A
#
# COMPACT_ATOMS: atom_id res chain seq x y z
N MET A 1 -27.64 6.26 12.08
CA MET A 1 -26.48 6.11 11.16
C MET A 1 -27.01 5.53 9.86
N ASN A 2 -26.99 6.30 8.77
CA ASN A 2 -27.39 5.78 7.46
C ASN A 2 -26.24 4.90 6.96
N THR A 3 -26.44 3.59 6.93
CA THR A 3 -25.53 2.69 6.25
C THR A 3 -25.63 3.03 4.76
N MET A 4 -24.58 3.62 4.17
CA MET A 4 -24.50 3.74 2.72
C MET A 4 -24.49 2.33 2.14
N ILE A 5 -25.61 1.91 1.58
CA ILE A 5 -25.73 0.64 0.86
C ILE A 5 -25.34 0.94 -0.58
N ILE A 6 -24.21 0.38 -1.01
CA ILE A 6 -23.89 0.29 -2.45
C ILE A 6 -24.91 -0.64 -3.12
N GLU A 7 -25.33 -0.28 -4.33
CA GLU A 7 -26.26 -1.08 -5.14
C GLU A 7 -25.68 -2.49 -5.41
N ASP A 8 -26.55 -3.50 -5.47
CA ASP A 8 -26.16 -4.91 -5.47
C ASP A 8 -25.31 -5.27 -6.69
N THR A 9 -25.66 -4.78 -7.89
CA THR A 9 -24.86 -4.99 -9.11
C THR A 9 -23.46 -4.38 -8.97
N ILE A 10 -23.36 -3.16 -8.44
CA ILE A 10 -22.05 -2.50 -8.19
C ILE A 10 -21.22 -3.33 -7.21
N ARG A 11 -21.82 -3.86 -6.14
CA ARG A 11 -21.15 -4.72 -5.15
C ARG A 11 -20.61 -6.00 -5.78
N GLU A 12 -21.43 -6.66 -6.59
CA GLU A 12 -21.05 -7.89 -7.28
C GLU A 12 -19.85 -7.63 -8.20
N ARG A 13 -19.91 -6.58 -9.03
CA ARG A 13 -18.80 -6.21 -9.93
C ARG A 13 -17.53 -5.81 -9.19
N ALA A 14 -17.64 -5.07 -8.08
CA ALA A 14 -16.48 -4.75 -7.26
C ALA A 14 -15.85 -6.02 -6.65
N THR A 15 -16.67 -6.99 -6.25
CA THR A 15 -16.20 -8.27 -5.72
C THR A 15 -15.56 -9.14 -6.80
N GLU A 16 -16.08 -9.12 -8.03
CA GLU A 16 -15.45 -9.79 -9.18
C GLU A 16 -14.09 -9.17 -9.49
N LEU A 17 -14.00 -7.84 -9.56
CA LEU A 17 -12.75 -7.13 -9.79
C LEU A 17 -11.71 -7.44 -8.70
N GLU A 18 -12.13 -7.51 -7.45
CA GLU A 18 -11.25 -7.90 -6.34
C GLU A 18 -10.63 -9.29 -6.56
N LYS A 19 -11.43 -10.27 -7.02
CA LYS A 19 -10.93 -11.61 -7.36
C LYS A 19 -9.96 -11.55 -8.53
N GLU A 20 -10.24 -10.78 -9.56
CA GLU A 20 -9.35 -10.59 -10.71
C GLU A 20 -8.02 -9.97 -10.29
N ILE A 21 -8.03 -8.95 -9.41
CA ILE A 21 -6.82 -8.37 -8.84
C ILE A 21 -6.01 -9.43 -8.10
N ARG A 22 -6.63 -10.31 -7.32
CA ARG A 22 -5.91 -11.41 -6.63
C ARG A 22 -5.28 -12.42 -7.59
N LEU A 23 -5.84 -12.57 -8.78
CA LEU A 23 -5.32 -13.42 -9.84
C LEU A 23 -4.33 -12.70 -10.76
N SER A 24 -4.21 -11.37 -10.63
CA SER A 24 -3.29 -10.56 -11.43
C SER A 24 -1.83 -10.94 -11.18
N LYS A 25 -1.01 -10.74 -12.21
CA LYS A 25 0.44 -10.95 -12.13
C LYS A 25 1.06 -10.06 -11.05
N GLU A 26 0.58 -8.82 -10.93
CA GLU A 26 1.07 -7.83 -9.98
C GLU A 26 0.86 -8.28 -8.54
N TYR A 27 -0.34 -8.78 -8.20
CA TYR A 27 -0.62 -9.31 -6.87
C TYR A 27 0.15 -10.60 -6.58
N ILE A 28 0.22 -11.53 -7.54
CA ILE A 28 0.98 -12.78 -7.37
C ILE A 28 2.45 -12.48 -7.07
N GLN A 29 3.07 -11.57 -7.82
CA GLN A 29 4.45 -11.14 -7.59
C GLN A 29 4.64 -10.50 -6.21
N LEU A 30 3.71 -9.64 -5.77
CA LEU A 30 3.74 -9.06 -4.44
C LEU A 30 3.68 -10.15 -3.36
N LYS A 31 2.78 -11.12 -3.53
CA LYS A 31 2.60 -12.24 -2.59
C LYS A 31 3.86 -13.10 -2.50
N GLU A 32 4.49 -13.43 -3.62
CA GLU A 32 5.73 -14.20 -3.68
C GLU A 32 6.89 -13.44 -3.01
N ALA A 33 7.06 -12.15 -3.31
CA ALA A 33 8.08 -11.32 -2.68
C ALA A 33 7.89 -11.23 -1.15
N TYR A 34 6.64 -11.15 -0.69
CA TYR A 34 6.30 -11.17 0.72
C TYR A 34 6.61 -12.53 1.38
N GLN A 35 6.37 -13.65 0.69
CA GLN A 35 6.74 -14.98 1.17
C GLN A 35 8.26 -15.10 1.35
N HIS A 36 9.05 -14.64 0.37
CA HIS A 36 10.51 -14.67 0.45
C HIS A 36 11.10 -13.85 1.60
N ILE A 37 10.44 -12.75 1.99
CA ILE A 37 10.83 -12.01 3.20
C ILE A 37 10.54 -12.84 4.45
N ASN A 38 9.40 -13.53 4.49
CA ASN A 38 9.00 -14.33 5.65
C ASN A 38 9.87 -15.59 5.86
N GLU A 39 10.48 -16.09 4.80
CA GLU A 39 11.42 -17.22 4.85
C GLU A 39 12.77 -16.85 5.49
N ASP A 40 13.08 -15.56 5.63
CA ASP A 40 14.33 -15.07 6.20
C ASP A 40 14.08 -14.21 7.44
N GLU A 41 14.37 -14.77 8.62
CA GLU A 41 14.07 -14.09 9.89
C GLU A 41 14.73 -12.73 10.03
N MET A 42 15.94 -12.55 9.48
CA MET A 42 16.68 -11.30 9.58
C MET A 42 16.05 -10.20 8.72
N THR A 43 15.69 -10.54 7.49
CA THR A 43 15.00 -9.69 6.52
C THR A 43 13.61 -9.33 7.04
N LYS A 44 12.87 -10.32 7.55
CA LYS A 44 11.57 -10.11 8.18
C LYS A 44 11.65 -9.14 9.36
N LYS A 45 12.57 -9.37 10.31
CA LYS A 45 12.78 -8.48 11.46
C LYS A 45 13.11 -7.05 11.02
N LEU A 46 13.95 -6.89 10.00
CA LEU A 46 14.29 -5.58 9.45
C LEU A 46 13.05 -4.87 8.88
N PHE A 47 12.26 -5.58 8.08
CA PHE A 47 11.04 -5.05 7.48
C PHE A 47 9.97 -4.70 8.53
N ASP A 48 9.71 -5.59 9.49
CA ASP A 48 8.74 -5.37 10.56
C ASP A 48 9.10 -4.16 11.43
N ASN A 49 10.38 -3.98 11.75
CA ASN A 49 10.85 -2.83 12.52
C ASN A 49 10.63 -1.51 11.77
N PHE A 50 10.87 -1.50 10.46
CA PHE A 50 10.61 -0.34 9.64
C PHE A 50 9.12 0.00 9.58
N ARG A 51 8.25 -0.99 9.34
CA ARG A 51 6.78 -0.79 9.29
C ARG A 51 6.25 -0.25 10.62
N LYS A 52 6.65 -0.84 11.74
CA LYS A 52 6.26 -0.37 13.08
C LYS A 52 6.67 1.08 13.34
N LEU A 53 7.90 1.44 12.96
CA LEU A 53 8.37 2.81 13.12
C LEU A 53 7.61 3.78 12.21
N GLN A 54 7.41 3.43 10.94
CA GLN A 54 6.62 4.22 10.00
C GLN A 54 5.19 4.46 10.50
N GLU A 55 4.50 3.42 10.97
CA GLU A 55 3.16 3.52 11.54
C GLU A 55 3.12 4.41 12.80
N SER A 56 4.10 4.27 13.69
CA SER A 56 4.24 5.12 14.87
C SER A 56 4.39 6.59 14.49
N LEU A 57 5.24 6.88 13.50
CA LEU A 57 5.48 8.24 13.00
C LEU A 57 4.24 8.83 12.32
N GLN A 58 3.52 8.02 11.53
CA GLN A 58 2.26 8.45 10.91
C GLN A 58 1.20 8.79 11.96
N LYS A 59 1.09 7.98 13.02
CA LYS A 59 0.17 8.26 14.15
C LYS A 59 0.52 9.56 14.86
N LYS A 60 1.82 9.82 15.10
CA LYS A 60 2.28 11.09 15.67
C LYS A 60 1.91 12.28 14.80
N GLN A 61 2.13 12.17 13.49
CA GLN A 61 1.74 13.23 12.55
C GLN A 61 0.22 13.49 12.60
N MET A 62 -0.60 12.45 12.67
CA MET A 62 -2.06 12.60 12.83
C MET A 62 -2.46 13.23 14.16
N ALA A 63 -1.69 12.99 15.23
CA ALA A 63 -1.87 13.60 16.54
C ALA A 63 -1.28 15.03 16.65
N ASN A 64 -0.77 15.60 15.55
CA ASN A 64 0.02 16.84 15.55
C ASN A 64 1.24 16.81 16.49
N GLU A 65 1.75 15.62 16.79
CA GLU A 65 2.98 15.41 17.56
C GLU A 65 4.18 15.37 16.62
N ARG A 66 5.27 16.03 17.03
CA ARG A 66 6.53 15.99 16.27
C ARG A 66 7.30 14.70 16.59
N PRO A 67 7.80 13.98 15.58
CA PRO A 67 8.78 12.92 15.79
C PRO A 67 10.02 13.43 16.55
N THR A 68 10.62 12.57 17.37
CA THR A 68 11.90 12.90 18.00
C THR A 68 13.06 12.73 17.01
N GLU A 69 14.18 13.41 17.24
CA GLU A 69 15.38 13.26 16.41
C GLU A 69 15.88 11.80 16.39
N GLU A 70 15.75 11.09 17.51
CA GLU A 70 16.12 9.68 17.62
C GLU A 70 15.25 8.81 16.71
N GLU A 71 13.94 9.08 16.62
CA GLU A 71 13.03 8.35 15.75
C GLU A 71 13.32 8.63 14.27
N ILE A 72 13.60 9.88 13.92
CA ILE A 72 13.99 10.26 12.55
C ILE A 72 15.30 9.56 12.17
N THR A 73 16.29 9.56 13.06
CA THR A 73 17.58 8.89 12.84
C THR A 73 17.40 7.38 12.69
N LYS A 74 16.56 6.75 13.53
CA LYS A 74 16.22 5.33 13.42
C LYS A 74 15.55 5.02 12.09
N LEU A 75 14.63 5.87 11.64
CA LEU A 75 13.95 5.70 10.35
C LEU A 75 14.94 5.76 9.18
N GLN A 76 15.82 6.76 9.17
CA GLN A 76 16.85 6.92 8.13
C GLN A 76 17.79 5.70 8.07
N ASN A 77 18.24 5.20 9.22
CA ASN A 77 19.10 4.03 9.30
C ASN A 77 18.39 2.75 8.82
N LEU A 78 17.12 2.55 9.19
CA LEU A 78 16.33 1.42 8.72
C LEU A 78 16.07 1.52 7.21
N ALA A 79 15.75 2.71 6.70
CA ALA A 79 15.53 2.95 5.28
C ALA A 79 16.78 2.60 4.45
N LYS A 80 17.98 3.00 4.91
CA LYS A 80 19.24 2.66 4.23
C LYS A 80 19.44 1.14 4.18
N ARG A 81 19.26 0.45 5.31
CA ARG A 81 19.40 -1.02 5.38
C ARG A 81 18.38 -1.76 4.52
N ILE A 82 17.19 -1.19 4.38
CA ILE A 82 16.15 -1.71 3.50
C ILE A 82 16.57 -1.56 2.04
N GLN A 83 17.08 -0.39 1.65
CA GLN A 83 17.55 -0.14 0.30
C GLN A 83 18.68 -1.09 -0.12
N GLU A 84 19.53 -1.49 0.84
CA GLU A 84 20.61 -2.46 0.64
C GLU A 84 20.12 -3.92 0.60
N ASN A 85 18.88 -4.22 1.02
CA ASN A 85 18.34 -5.58 1.05
C ASN A 85 17.48 -5.85 -0.20
N GLU A 86 18.03 -6.60 -1.15
CA GLU A 86 17.37 -6.92 -2.42
C GLU A 86 15.98 -7.57 -2.28
N ARG A 87 15.76 -8.38 -1.22
CA ARG A 87 14.45 -9.02 -1.01
C ARG A 87 13.39 -7.99 -0.63
N ILE A 88 13.75 -7.03 0.21
CA ILE A 88 12.86 -5.93 0.58
C ILE A 88 12.65 -4.99 -0.60
N SER A 89 13.70 -4.66 -1.35
CA SER A 89 13.56 -3.85 -2.58
C SER A 89 12.60 -4.49 -3.58
N LYS A 90 12.70 -5.80 -3.82
CA LYS A 90 11.76 -6.54 -4.69
C LYS A 90 10.32 -6.49 -4.18
N LEU A 91 10.11 -6.59 -2.86
CA LEU A 91 8.78 -6.41 -2.27
C LEU A 91 8.23 -5.01 -2.55
N LEU A 92 9.02 -3.97 -2.26
CA LEU A 92 8.59 -2.58 -2.43
C LEU A 92 8.29 -2.25 -3.89
N GLU A 93 9.09 -2.76 -4.83
CA GLU A 93 8.81 -2.61 -6.26
C GLU A 93 7.51 -3.32 -6.68
N ALA A 94 7.26 -4.53 -6.16
CA ALA A 94 6.02 -5.26 -6.43
C ALA A 94 4.80 -4.54 -5.82
N GLU A 95 4.95 -3.98 -4.62
CA GLU A 95 3.92 -3.19 -3.94
C GLU A 95 3.61 -1.92 -4.74
N GLN A 96 4.64 -1.23 -5.25
CA GLN A 96 4.48 -0.06 -6.12
C GLN A 96 3.75 -0.40 -7.43
N ARG A 97 4.10 -1.52 -8.08
CA ARG A 97 3.41 -1.97 -9.31
C ARG A 97 1.94 -2.23 -9.08
N LEU A 98 1.59 -2.94 -7.99
CA LEU A 98 0.20 -3.14 -7.63
C LEU A 98 -0.48 -1.80 -7.29
N GLY A 99 0.21 -0.91 -6.59
CA GLY A 99 -0.28 0.44 -6.31
C GLY A 99 -0.69 1.21 -7.56
N PHE A 100 0.13 1.18 -8.62
CA PHE A 100 -0.24 1.80 -9.90
C PHE A 100 -1.50 1.20 -10.51
N VAL A 101 -1.68 -0.12 -10.46
CA VAL A 101 -2.91 -0.77 -10.93
C VAL A 101 -4.12 -0.29 -10.14
N ILE A 102 -4.01 -0.22 -8.81
CA ILE A 102 -5.08 0.27 -7.94
C ILE A 102 -5.40 1.75 -8.22
N ASP A 103 -4.40 2.59 -8.44
CA ASP A 103 -4.59 4.00 -8.78
C ASP A 103 -5.32 4.18 -10.12
N GLU A 104 -4.99 3.39 -11.14
CA GLU A 104 -5.70 3.40 -12.42
C GLU A 104 -7.17 2.96 -12.26
N ILE A 105 -7.43 1.95 -11.44
CA ILE A 105 -8.78 1.50 -11.10
C ILE A 105 -9.55 2.63 -10.39
N ASN A 106 -8.93 3.29 -9.41
CA ASN A 106 -9.53 4.41 -8.69
C ASN A 106 -9.90 5.56 -9.64
N LYS A 107 -9.02 5.89 -10.60
CA LYS A 107 -9.32 6.90 -11.62
C LYS A 107 -10.55 6.52 -12.44
N ILE A 108 -10.67 5.25 -12.87
CA ILE A 108 -11.84 4.76 -13.60
C ILE A 108 -13.12 4.96 -12.76
N PHE A 109 -13.09 4.61 -11.48
CA PHE A 109 -14.24 4.78 -10.58
C PHE A 109 -14.61 6.23 -10.32
N MET A 110 -13.65 7.16 -10.39
CA MET A 110 -13.91 8.59 -10.21
C MET A 110 -14.42 9.27 -11.48
N LYS A 111 -14.32 8.63 -12.67
CA LYS A 111 -14.77 9.23 -13.94
C LYS A 111 -16.22 9.74 -13.91
N PRO A 112 -17.23 8.99 -13.42
CA PRO A 112 -18.61 9.49 -13.40
C PRO A 112 -18.78 10.77 -12.58
N MET A 113 -18.05 10.92 -11.47
CA MET A 113 -18.06 12.17 -10.71
C MET A 113 -17.32 13.29 -11.45
N GLY A 114 -16.20 12.96 -12.09
CA GLY A 114 -15.47 13.90 -12.95
C GLY A 114 -16.29 14.40 -14.13
N GLU A 115 -17.15 13.57 -14.74
CA GLU A 115 -18.04 13.96 -15.83
C GLU A 115 -19.20 14.84 -15.36
N LEU A 116 -19.72 14.61 -14.16
CA LEU A 116 -20.83 15.40 -13.59
C LEU A 116 -20.38 16.76 -13.05
N TYR A 117 -19.18 16.83 -12.47
CA TYR A 117 -18.66 18.02 -11.80
C TYR A 117 -17.50 18.69 -12.55
N GLY A 118 -17.06 18.11 -13.65
CA GLY A 118 -15.94 18.59 -14.45
C GLY A 118 -16.37 19.14 -15.80
N ASP A 119 -16.51 20.47 -15.87
CA ASP A 119 -15.98 21.21 -17.01
C ASP A 119 -14.44 21.00 -17.05
N MET A 120 -13.98 19.82 -17.46
CA MET A 120 -12.56 19.61 -17.77
C MET A 120 -12.39 19.69 -19.29
N LYS A 121 -12.29 20.93 -19.78
CA LYS A 121 -11.51 21.24 -20.98
C LYS A 121 -10.04 21.01 -20.73
#